data_AF-A0A920QAZ7-F1
#
_entry.id   AF-A0A920QAZ7-F1
#
_cell.length_a   1.000
_cell.length_b   1.000
_cell.length_c   1.000
_cell.angle_alpha   90.00
_cell.angle_beta   90.00
_cell.angle_gamma   90.00
#
_symmetry.space_group_name_H-M   'P 1'
#
loop_
_entity.id
_entity.type
_entity.pdbx_description
1 polymer ?
#
loop_
_entity_poly.entity_id
_entity_poly.type
_entity_poly.pdbx_seq_one_letter_code
_entity_poly.pdbx_strand_id
1 'polypeptide(L)' 'MRQANESGAAKAILLFPEELAEDKVVNRDMILHEQKPVKIADLISKAE' A
#
# COMPACT_ATOMS: atom_id res chain seq x y z
N MET A 1 -12.68 -3.19 -3.37
CA MET A 1 -12.41 -1.81 -2.91
C MET A 1 -13.39 -1.30 -1.86
N ARG A 2 -14.70 -1.62 -1.89
CA ARG A 2 -15.66 -1.16 -0.85
C ARG A 2 -15.23 -1.51 0.58
N GLN A 3 -14.78 -2.74 0.82
CA GLN A 3 -14.37 -3.19 2.15
C GLN A 3 -13.21 -2.41 2.80
N ALA A 4 -12.23 -1.93 2.02
CA ALA A 4 -11.12 -1.13 2.58
C ALA A 4 -11.55 0.30 2.95
N ASN A 5 -12.56 0.82 2.24
CA ASN A 5 -13.12 2.14 2.54
C ASN A 5 -14.04 2.10 3.77
N GLU A 6 -14.69 0.95 4.01
CA GLU A 6 -15.58 0.72 5.15
C GLU A 6 -14.84 0.36 6.45
N SER A 7 -13.54 0.08 6.39
CA SER A 7 -12.73 -0.28 7.57
C SER A 7 -12.11 0.93 8.29
N GLY A 8 -12.26 2.15 7.76
CA GLY A 8 -11.61 3.35 8.29
C GLY A 8 -10.08 3.36 8.17
N ALA A 9 -9.51 2.51 7.30
CA ALA A 9 -8.06 2.45 7.12
C ALA A 9 -7.54 3.72 6.41
N ALA A 10 -6.51 4.36 6.98
CA ALA A 10 -5.88 5.54 6.37
C ALA A 10 -5.11 5.20 5.08
N LYS A 11 -4.64 3.95 4.95
CA LYS A 11 -3.86 3.47 3.82
C LYS A 11 -4.31 2.09 3.40
N ALA A 12 -4.24 1.81 2.09
CA ALA A 12 -4.46 0.50 1.51
C ALA A 12 -3.19 0.04 0.80
N ILE A 13 -2.77 -1.20 1.07
CA ILE A 13 -1.68 -1.86 0.35
C ILE A 13 -2.31 -2.64 -0.80
N LEU A 14 -1.88 -2.33 -2.02
CA LEU A 14 -2.30 -3.01 -3.24
C LEU A 14 -1.13 -3.85 -3.75
N LEU A 15 -1.38 -5.14 -3.88
CA LEU A 15 -0.42 -6.09 -4.42
C LEU A 15 -0.78 -6.39 -5.88
N PHE A 16 0.08 -5.99 -6.80
CA PHE A 16 -0.05 -6.28 -8.22
C PHE A 16 1.03 -7.27 -8.66
N PRO A 17 0.75 -8.16 -9.64
CA PRO A 17 1.73 -9.15 -10.10
C PRO A 17 3.03 -8.52 -10.62
N GLU A 18 2.93 -7.38 -11.31
CA GLU A 18 4.06 -6.65 -11.88
C GLU A 18 4.97 -6.08 -10.78
N GLU A 19 4.37 -5.44 -9.77
CA GLU A 19 5.10 -4.87 -8.64
C GLU A 19 5.72 -5.97 -7.76
N LEU A 20 5.03 -7.11 -7.60
CA LEU A 20 5.55 -8.24 -6.85
C LEU A 20 6.79 -8.87 -7.51
N ALA A 21 6.87 -8.85 -8.85
CA ALA A 21 8.07 -9.28 -9.57
C ALA A 21 9.29 -8.38 -9.29
N GLU A 22 9.07 -7.16 -8.80
CA GLU A 22 10.09 -6.18 -8.43
C GLU A 22 10.21 -5.95 -6.91
N ASP A 23 9.63 -6.83 -6.08
CA ASP A 23 9.60 -6.71 -4.60
C ASP A 23 8.98 -5.39 -4.10
N LYS A 24 7.95 -4.90 -4.81
CA LYS A 24 7.21 -3.68 -4.53
C LYS A 24 5.73 -3.95 -4.28
N VAL A 25 5.10 -2.98 -3.63
CA VAL A 25 3.64 -2.86 -3.49
C VAL A 25 3.23 -1.42 -3.75
N VAL A 26 1.97 -1.21 -4.12
CA VAL A 26 1.43 0.14 -4.20
C VAL A 26 0.77 0.50 -2.88
N ASN A 27 1.33 1.52 -2.21
CA ASN A 27 0.71 2.13 -1.06
C ASN A 27 -0.24 3.23 -1.54
N ARG A 28 -1.53 3.05 -1.26
CA ARG A 28 -2.58 4.00 -1.59
C ARG A 28 -3.03 4.72 -0.32
N ASP A 29 -2.88 6.04 -0.32
CA ASP A 29 -3.48 6.89 0.69
C ASP A 29 -4.98 7.01 0.42
N MET A 30 -5.80 6.62 1.39
CA MET A 30 -7.25 6.60 1.24
C MET A 30 -7.88 8.00 1.40
N ILE A 31 -7.14 8.96 1.99
CA ILE A 31 -7.60 10.33 2.25
C ILE A 31 -7.19 11.22 1.08
N LEU A 32 -5.90 11.23 0.75
CA LEU A 32 -5.32 12.07 -0.31
C LEU A 32 -5.48 11.46 -1.70
N HIS A 33 -5.97 10.22 -1.79
CA HIS A 33 -6.12 9.45 -3.04
C HIS A 33 -4.80 9.27 -3.82
N GLU A 34 -3.65 9.53 -3.19
CA GLU A 34 -2.33 9.33 -3.78
C GLU A 34 -1.96 7.84 -3.81
N GLN A 35 -1.23 7.43 -4.85
CA GLN A 35 -0.72 6.07 -5.02
C GLN A 35 0.78 6.14 -5.29
N LYS A 36 1.57 5.43 -4.48
CA LYS A 36 3.03 5.39 -4.63
C LYS A 36 3.53 3.95 -4.52
N PRO A 37 4.36 3.47 -5.45
CA PRO A 37 5.04 2.19 -5.29
C PRO A 37 6.07 2.30 -4.17
N VAL A 38 6.12 1.28 -3.31
CA VAL A 38 7.01 1.19 -2.14
C VAL A 38 7.58 -0.21 -2.09
N LYS A 39 8.86 -0.35 -1.76
CA LYS A 39 9.45 -1.67 -1.57
C LYS A 39 8.83 -2.34 -0.35
N ILE A 40 8.66 -3.67 -0.42
CA ILE A 40 8.10 -4.45 0.67
C ILE A 40 8.94 -4.31 1.95
N ALA A 41 10.27 -4.28 1.82
CA ALA A 41 11.19 -4.08 2.93
C ALA A 41 10.96 -2.75 3.68
N ASP A 42 10.58 -1.70 2.97
CA ASP A 42 10.32 -0.37 3.55
C ASP A 42 8.94 -0.29 4.25
N LEU A 43 8.04 -1.25 4.05
CA LEU A 43 6.74 -1.28 4.74
C LEU A 43 6.88 -1.59 6.23
N ILE A 44 7.86 -2.43 6.59
CA ILE A 44 8.02 -2.98 7.94
C ILE A 44 9.14 -2.24 8.68
N SER A 45 10.06 -1.61 7.95
CA SER A 45 11.27 -0.97 8.50
C SER A 45 11.02 0.38 9.21
N LYS A 46 9.82 0.62 9.74
CA LYS A 46 9.50 1.81 10.54
C LYS A 46 8.91 1.43 11.89
N ALA A 47 9.68 0.63 12.63
CA ALA A 47 9.48 0.37 14.05
C ALA A 47 10.85 0.47 14.74
N GLU A 48 11.38 1.69 14.81
CA GLU A 48 12.37 2.11 15.81
C GLU A 48 11.90 3.42 16.42
#